data_AF-A0A150WC42-F1
#
_entry.id   AF-A0A150WC42-F1
#
_cell.length_a   1.000
_cell.length_b   1.000
_cell.length_c   1.000
_cell.angle_alpha   90.00
_cell.angle_beta   90.00
_cell.angle_gamma   90.00
#
_symmetry.space_group_name_H-M   'P 1'
#
loop_
_entity.id
_entity.type
_entity.pdbx_description
1 polymer ?
#
loop_
_entity_poly.entity_id
_entity_poly.type
_entity_poly.pdbx_seq_one_letter_code
_entity_poly.pdbx_strand_id
1 'polypeptide(L)'
;MKKFLGFLVIATLSLTAQADEYFVGGRDFYDTMEQYNQACDDVCEKPFFHTVVYSNGKSSGLLTKYDLDRLNKIMIHQSNIWADTILEGDYQSEGDTRLDEVVAIFKSSNLIGYKITYSEKAWDTASCDFDYEDESEDKYQDCTEGRIVESSFVSKDFKTYFRDDNAMAEFFE
;
A
#
# COMPACT_ATOMS: atom_id res chain seq x y z
N MET A 1 18.51 39.83 41.58
CA MET A 1 17.90 38.49 41.43
C MET A 1 16.76 38.59 40.42
N LYS A 2 16.98 38.17 39.16
CA LYS A 2 15.93 38.06 38.14
C LYS A 2 15.97 36.64 37.60
N LYS A 3 14.85 35.93 37.75
CA LYS A 3 14.70 34.50 37.49
C LYS A 3 14.70 34.26 35.98
N PHE A 4 15.55 33.32 35.53
CA PHE A 4 15.54 32.81 34.16
C PHE A 4 14.25 32.00 33.93
N LEU A 5 13.46 32.40 32.95
CA LEU A 5 12.32 31.65 32.44
C LEU A 5 12.87 30.70 31.37
N GLY A 6 13.05 29.43 31.72
CA GLY A 6 13.48 28.39 30.79
C GLY A 6 12.32 28.04 29.86
N PHE A 7 12.48 28.32 28.57
CA PHE A 7 11.62 27.80 27.51
C PHE A 7 11.98 26.32 27.31
N LEU A 8 11.03 25.44 27.63
CA LEU A 8 11.11 24.00 27.33
C LEU A 8 10.81 23.83 25.84
N VAL A 9 11.85 23.57 25.03
CA VAL A 9 11.68 23.16 23.62
C VAL A 9 11.22 21.72 23.63
N ILE A 10 9.92 21.50 23.42
CA ILE A 10 9.38 20.17 23.13
C ILE A 10 9.71 19.91 21.66
N ALA A 11 10.84 19.25 21.41
CA ALA A 11 11.12 18.66 20.11
C ALA A 11 10.18 17.47 19.93
N THR A 12 9.06 17.69 19.24
CA THR A 12 8.26 16.59 18.68
C THR A 12 9.12 15.93 17.60
N LEU A 13 9.76 14.82 17.96
CA LEU A 13 10.34 13.89 17.01
C LEU A 13 9.20 13.39 16.13
N SER A 14 9.10 13.92 14.91
CA SER A 14 8.32 13.30 13.84
C SER A 14 8.93 11.93 13.59
N LEU A 15 8.31 10.90 14.17
CA LEU A 15 8.64 9.52 13.86
C LEU A 15 8.35 9.34 12.37
N THR A 16 9.40 9.06 11.61
CA THR A 16 9.31 8.67 10.21
C THR A 16 8.25 7.58 10.05
N ALA A 17 7.23 7.83 9.24
CA ALA A 17 6.32 6.79 8.78
C ALA A 17 7.12 5.76 7.98
N GLN A 18 7.66 4.74 8.67
CA GLN A 18 8.33 3.62 8.03
C GLN A 18 7.28 2.56 7.79
N ALA A 19 6.72 2.65 6.59
CA ALA A 19 5.83 1.69 5.95
C ALA A 19 6.37 0.26 5.91
N ASP A 20 7.67 0.16 5.68
CA ASP A 20 8.32 -1.08 5.30
C ASP A 20 8.74 -1.85 6.54
N GLU A 21 8.30 -3.12 6.64
CA GLU A 21 8.81 -4.03 7.66
C GLU A 21 9.91 -4.90 7.04
N TYR A 22 11.14 -4.77 7.55
CA TYR A 22 12.27 -5.60 7.13
C TYR A 22 12.63 -6.61 8.22
N PHE A 23 12.45 -7.90 7.94
CA PHE A 23 12.96 -8.97 8.79
C PHE A 23 14.36 -9.41 8.33
N VAL A 24 15.03 -10.28 9.10
CA VAL A 24 16.31 -10.89 8.68
C VAL A 24 16.13 -11.55 7.31
N GLY A 25 16.89 -11.07 6.31
CA GLY A 25 16.77 -11.49 4.90
C GLY A 25 15.91 -10.56 4.02
N GLY A 26 15.39 -9.45 4.55
CA GLY A 26 14.53 -8.53 3.80
C GLY A 26 15.22 -7.84 2.60
N ARG A 27 16.53 -7.59 2.68
CA ARG A 27 17.32 -7.09 1.53
C ARG A 27 17.32 -8.08 0.37
N ASP A 28 17.53 -9.36 0.65
CA ASP A 28 17.52 -10.39 -0.40
C ASP A 28 16.14 -10.48 -1.08
N PHE A 29 15.06 -10.27 -0.31
CA PHE A 29 13.71 -10.21 -0.87
C PHE A 29 13.52 -8.97 -1.76
N TYR A 30 13.94 -7.78 -1.30
CA TYR A 30 13.92 -6.56 -2.09
C TYR A 30 14.67 -6.71 -3.42
N ASP A 31 15.93 -7.13 -3.37
CA ASP A 31 16.77 -7.37 -4.55
C ASP A 31 16.14 -8.40 -5.51
N THR A 32 15.39 -9.37 -4.97
CA THR A 32 14.67 -10.35 -5.78
C THR A 32 13.44 -9.76 -6.45
N MET A 33 12.69 -8.88 -5.79
CA MET A 33 11.55 -8.19 -6.42
C MET A 33 12.00 -7.18 -7.47
N GLU A 34 13.15 -6.54 -7.27
CA GLU A 34 13.76 -5.69 -8.31
C GLU A 34 14.10 -6.51 -9.56
N GLN A 35 14.73 -7.69 -9.40
CA GLN A 35 14.97 -8.62 -10.50
C GLN A 35 13.68 -9.10 -11.17
N TYR A 36 12.63 -9.34 -10.38
CA TYR A 36 11.32 -9.71 -10.91
C TYR A 36 10.73 -8.58 -11.76
N ASN A 37 10.73 -7.34 -11.27
CA ASN A 37 10.24 -6.17 -12.00
C ASN A 37 11.03 -5.91 -13.29
N GLN A 38 12.34 -6.18 -13.31
CA GLN A 38 13.15 -6.09 -14.53
C GLN A 38 12.85 -7.21 -15.53
N ALA A 39 12.45 -8.39 -15.06
CA ALA A 39 12.21 -9.57 -15.89
C ALA A 39 10.74 -9.73 -16.33
N CYS A 40 9.82 -9.04 -15.68
CA CYS A 40 8.38 -9.17 -15.91
C CYS A 40 7.76 -7.81 -16.24
N ASP A 41 7.50 -7.61 -17.53
CA ASP A 41 6.58 -6.59 -18.04
C ASP A 41 5.25 -7.29 -18.41
N ASP A 42 4.83 -7.29 -19.68
CA ASP A 42 3.67 -8.07 -20.16
C ASP A 42 3.86 -9.60 -20.03
N VAL A 43 5.10 -10.07 -20.22
CA VAL A 43 5.46 -11.50 -20.16
C VAL A 43 6.74 -11.63 -19.34
N CYS A 44 6.70 -12.49 -18.31
CA CYS A 44 7.87 -12.79 -17.51
C CYS A 44 8.92 -13.61 -18.28
N GLU A 45 10.15 -13.12 -18.29
CA GLU A 45 11.31 -13.91 -18.68
C GLU A 45 11.69 -14.90 -17.58
N LYS A 46 12.16 -16.09 -17.99
CA LYS A 46 12.69 -17.08 -17.06
C LYS A 46 13.85 -16.48 -16.25
N PRO A 47 13.98 -16.79 -14.95
CA PRO A 47 13.30 -17.88 -14.25
C PRO A 47 11.97 -17.48 -13.59
N PHE A 48 11.51 -16.25 -13.77
CA PHE A 48 10.30 -15.79 -13.11
C PHE A 48 9.05 -16.24 -13.85
N PHE A 49 8.00 -16.45 -13.08
CA PHE A 49 6.64 -16.53 -13.56
C PHE A 49 5.71 -16.16 -12.41
N HIS A 50 4.51 -15.74 -12.75
CA HIS A 50 3.50 -15.40 -11.76
C HIS A 50 2.15 -16.00 -12.14
N THR A 51 1.22 -15.98 -11.19
CA THR A 51 -0.19 -16.26 -11.47
C THR A 51 -1.06 -15.47 -10.52
N VAL A 52 -2.17 -14.96 -11.03
CA VAL A 52 -3.23 -14.41 -10.18
C VAL A 52 -3.80 -15.55 -9.35
N VAL A 53 -3.79 -15.38 -8.03
CA VAL A 53 -4.26 -16.36 -7.04
C VAL A 53 -5.45 -15.86 -6.24
N TYR A 54 -5.74 -14.56 -6.28
CA TYR A 54 -6.98 -13.98 -5.80
C TYR A 54 -7.34 -12.78 -6.68
N SER A 55 -8.61 -12.65 -7.02
CA SER A 55 -9.15 -11.46 -7.72
C SER A 55 -10.65 -11.37 -7.50
N ASN A 56 -11.18 -10.17 -7.31
CA ASN A 56 -12.63 -9.91 -7.22
C ASN A 56 -13.33 -10.81 -6.18
N GLY A 57 -12.75 -10.94 -4.98
CA GLY A 57 -13.31 -11.73 -3.89
C GLY A 57 -13.21 -13.26 -4.07
N LYS A 58 -12.54 -13.74 -5.13
CA LYS A 58 -12.37 -15.16 -5.42
C LYS A 58 -10.92 -15.58 -5.22
N SER A 59 -10.70 -16.57 -4.37
CA SER A 59 -9.39 -17.19 -4.15
C SER A 59 -9.24 -18.47 -4.97
N SER A 60 -8.05 -18.68 -5.52
CA SER A 60 -7.61 -19.97 -6.02
C SER A 60 -7.22 -20.91 -4.87
N GLY A 61 -6.98 -22.19 -5.19
CA GLY A 61 -6.48 -23.17 -4.22
C GLY A 61 -5.02 -22.96 -3.78
N LEU A 62 -4.31 -21.98 -4.36
CA LEU A 62 -2.93 -21.64 -3.99
C LEU A 62 -2.84 -20.69 -2.79
N LEU A 63 -3.96 -20.07 -2.40
CA LEU A 63 -4.06 -19.25 -1.19
C LEU A 63 -4.92 -19.97 -0.16
N THR A 64 -4.36 -20.16 1.03
CA THR A 64 -5.15 -20.61 2.18
C THR A 64 -5.88 -19.43 2.79
N LYS A 65 -6.88 -19.73 3.64
CA LYS A 65 -7.54 -18.68 4.45
C LYS A 65 -6.53 -17.94 5.33
N TYR A 66 -5.52 -18.64 5.86
CA TYR A 66 -4.48 -18.02 6.68
C TYR A 66 -3.67 -16.99 5.88
N ASP A 67 -3.31 -17.32 4.64
CA ASP A 67 -2.57 -16.42 3.76
C ASP A 67 -3.39 -15.17 3.46
N LEU A 68 -4.67 -15.36 3.12
CA LEU A 68 -5.59 -14.25 2.84
C LEU A 68 -5.76 -13.33 4.06
N ASP A 69 -5.93 -13.89 5.26
CA ASP A 69 -6.02 -13.12 6.50
C ASP A 69 -4.75 -12.31 6.79
N ARG A 70 -3.56 -12.82 6.39
CA ARG A 70 -2.29 -12.09 6.53
C ARG A 70 -2.17 -10.97 5.52
N LEU A 71 -2.48 -11.23 4.25
CA LEU A 71 -2.42 -10.23 3.19
C LEU A 71 -3.40 -9.08 3.45
N ASN A 72 -4.61 -9.37 3.95
CA ASN A 72 -5.58 -8.33 4.34
C ASN A 72 -5.05 -7.43 5.48
N LYS A 73 -4.26 -7.96 6.42
CA LYS A 73 -3.65 -7.13 7.46
C LYS A 73 -2.54 -6.24 6.91
N ILE A 74 -1.76 -6.77 5.98
CA ILE A 74 -0.65 -6.03 5.36
C ILE A 74 -1.18 -4.91 4.48
N MET A 75 -2.23 -5.14 3.67
CA MET A 75 -2.81 -4.05 2.86
C MET A 75 -3.31 -2.89 3.72
N ILE A 76 -3.95 -3.16 4.88
CA ILE A 76 -4.44 -2.11 5.78
C ILE A 76 -3.26 -1.33 6.37
N HIS A 77 -2.17 -2.03 6.69
CA HIS A 77 -0.96 -1.38 7.17
C HIS A 77 -0.33 -0.46 6.11
N GLN A 78 -0.34 -0.88 4.84
CA GLN A 78 0.22 -0.08 3.76
C GLN A 78 -0.70 1.07 3.32
N SER A 79 -2.02 0.87 3.25
CA SER A 79 -2.94 1.94 2.84
C SER A 79 -2.96 3.13 3.79
N ASN A 80 -2.71 2.92 5.09
CA ASN A 80 -2.59 4.00 6.08
C ASN A 80 -1.49 5.02 5.74
N ILE A 81 -0.56 4.69 4.84
CA ILE A 81 0.53 5.59 4.43
C ILE A 81 0.05 6.64 3.43
N TRP A 82 -1.04 6.35 2.68
CA TRP A 82 -1.51 7.26 1.63
C TRP A 82 -1.81 8.66 2.16
N ALA A 83 -2.40 8.74 3.37
CA ALA A 83 -2.68 9.99 4.06
C ALA A 83 -1.45 10.89 4.21
N ASP A 84 -0.27 10.30 4.38
CA ASP A 84 0.98 11.02 4.57
C ASP A 84 1.80 11.21 3.28
N THR A 85 1.59 10.40 2.22
CA THR A 85 2.50 10.38 1.05
C THR A 85 1.88 10.64 -0.32
N ILE A 86 0.58 10.41 -0.48
CA ILE A 86 -0.14 10.60 -1.76
C ILE A 86 -1.09 11.77 -1.62
N LEU A 87 -1.66 11.89 -0.42
CA LEU A 87 -2.83 12.73 -0.27
C LEU A 87 -2.50 14.20 -0.27
N GLU A 88 -1.37 14.69 0.27
CA GLU A 88 -0.91 16.11 0.33
C GLU A 88 -2.00 17.23 0.49
N GLY A 89 -3.26 16.90 0.77
CA GLY A 89 -4.45 17.75 0.64
C GLY A 89 -5.22 17.68 -0.72
N ASP A 90 -4.77 16.93 -1.72
CA ASP A 90 -5.42 16.85 -3.04
C ASP A 90 -6.49 15.75 -3.14
N TYR A 91 -6.44 14.74 -2.27
CA TYR A 91 -7.51 13.75 -2.19
C TYR A 91 -7.87 13.43 -0.75
N GLN A 92 -9.12 13.01 -0.56
CA GLN A 92 -9.62 12.47 0.69
C GLN A 92 -10.00 11.01 0.47
N SER A 93 -9.42 10.07 1.24
CA SER A 93 -9.88 8.69 1.27
C SER A 93 -10.84 8.47 2.44
N GLU A 94 -11.88 7.67 2.23
CA GLU A 94 -12.80 7.25 3.28
C GLU A 94 -13.34 5.85 3.01
N GLY A 95 -13.35 5.01 4.05
CA GLY A 95 -13.95 3.68 4.03
C GLY A 95 -12.94 2.55 4.22
N ASP A 96 -13.37 1.33 3.87
CA ASP A 96 -12.54 0.14 4.05
C ASP A 96 -11.58 -0.04 2.86
N THR A 97 -10.28 -0.14 3.15
CA THR A 97 -9.30 -0.65 2.20
C THR A 97 -9.68 -2.07 1.79
N ARG A 98 -9.70 -2.35 0.49
CA ARG A 98 -10.04 -3.65 -0.07
C ARG A 98 -8.86 -4.29 -0.79
N LEU A 99 -8.74 -5.61 -0.65
CA LEU A 99 -7.81 -6.40 -1.45
C LEU A 99 -8.46 -6.66 -2.81
N ASP A 100 -7.86 -6.13 -3.87
CA ASP A 100 -8.36 -6.26 -5.23
C ASP A 100 -7.80 -7.49 -5.92
N GLU A 101 -6.48 -7.66 -5.84
CA GLU A 101 -5.75 -8.72 -6.51
C GLU A 101 -4.58 -9.23 -5.66
N VAL A 102 -4.31 -10.53 -5.76
CA VAL A 102 -3.07 -11.13 -5.29
C VAL A 102 -2.45 -11.93 -6.43
N VAL A 103 -1.21 -11.60 -6.75
CA VAL A 103 -0.37 -12.32 -7.70
C VAL A 103 0.68 -13.09 -6.93
N ALA A 104 0.70 -14.41 -7.06
CA ALA A 104 1.76 -15.25 -6.50
C ALA A 104 2.96 -15.23 -7.44
N ILE A 105 4.13 -14.89 -6.90
CA ILE A 105 5.37 -14.74 -7.65
C ILE A 105 6.28 -15.93 -7.39
N PHE A 106 6.77 -16.53 -8.47
CA PHE A 106 7.63 -17.71 -8.41
C PHE A 106 8.95 -17.44 -9.12
N LYS A 107 10.02 -18.06 -8.60
CA LYS A 107 11.31 -18.18 -9.27
C LYS A 107 11.62 -19.66 -9.48
N SER A 108 11.68 -20.07 -10.74
CA SER A 108 11.79 -21.45 -11.21
C SER A 108 10.61 -22.37 -10.82
N SER A 109 10.48 -22.73 -9.55
CA SER A 109 9.36 -23.53 -9.02
C SER A 109 9.07 -23.23 -7.55
N ASN A 110 9.75 -22.23 -6.99
CA ASN A 110 9.60 -21.84 -5.60
C ASN A 110 8.76 -20.58 -5.54
N LEU A 111 7.70 -20.61 -4.74
CA LEU A 111 7.00 -19.39 -4.32
C LEU A 111 8.00 -18.52 -3.54
N ILE A 112 8.20 -17.29 -4.00
CA ILE A 112 9.11 -16.34 -3.36
C ILE A 112 8.34 -15.25 -2.61
N GLY A 113 7.13 -14.91 -3.06
CA GLY A 113 6.28 -13.92 -2.42
C GLY A 113 5.01 -13.66 -3.21
N TYR A 114 4.37 -12.56 -2.87
CA TYR A 114 3.14 -12.08 -3.48
C TYR A 114 3.31 -10.62 -3.88
N LYS A 115 2.67 -10.21 -4.98
CA LYS A 115 2.29 -8.82 -5.21
C LYS A 115 0.82 -8.70 -4.85
N ILE A 116 0.50 -7.78 -3.95
CA ILE A 116 -0.88 -7.45 -3.59
C ILE A 116 -1.23 -6.10 -4.18
N THR A 117 -2.41 -6.01 -4.77
CA THR A 117 -3.01 -4.75 -5.21
C THR A 117 -4.25 -4.50 -4.38
N TYR A 118 -4.32 -3.31 -3.81
CA TYR A 118 -5.40 -2.90 -2.91
C TYR A 118 -5.80 -1.47 -3.19
N SER A 119 -7.03 -1.14 -2.82
CA SER A 119 -7.57 0.19 -3.05
C SER A 119 -8.52 0.63 -1.96
N GLU A 120 -8.73 1.93 -1.88
CA GLU A 120 -9.75 2.55 -1.03
C GLU A 120 -10.55 3.57 -1.84
N LYS A 121 -11.79 3.80 -1.41
CA LYS A 121 -12.60 4.85 -2.00
C LYS A 121 -11.98 6.20 -1.66
N ALA A 122 -11.94 7.09 -2.64
CA ALA A 122 -11.41 8.42 -2.46
C ALA A 122 -12.17 9.44 -3.31
N TRP A 123 -11.95 10.72 -3.00
CA TRP A 123 -12.44 11.85 -3.78
C TRP A 123 -11.29 12.80 -4.07
N ASP A 124 -11.22 13.29 -5.31
CA ASP A 124 -10.32 14.38 -5.69
C ASP A 124 -10.87 15.69 -5.13
N THR A 125 -10.27 16.15 -4.03
CA THR A 125 -10.64 17.38 -3.33
C THR A 125 -10.00 18.62 -3.95
N ALA A 126 -8.97 18.46 -4.80
CA ALA A 126 -8.39 19.55 -5.56
C ALA A 126 -9.31 20.02 -6.71
N SER A 127 -10.19 19.14 -7.18
CA SER A 127 -11.15 19.42 -8.25
C SER A 127 -12.44 20.14 -7.82
N CYS A 128 -12.68 20.30 -6.52
CA CYS A 128 -13.93 20.84 -5.95
C CYS A 128 -13.68 21.88 -4.85
N ASP A 129 -14.74 22.58 -4.41
CA ASP A 129 -14.70 23.49 -3.25
C ASP A 129 -14.87 22.70 -1.96
N PHE A 130 -13.86 21.88 -1.62
CA PHE A 130 -13.89 21.01 -0.45
C PHE A 130 -13.60 21.78 0.84
N ASP A 131 -14.55 21.78 1.77
CA ASP A 131 -14.35 22.32 3.12
C ASP A 131 -13.93 21.21 4.09
N TYR A 132 -12.69 21.29 4.56
CA TYR A 132 -12.12 20.36 5.55
C TYR A 132 -12.81 20.41 6.92
N GLU A 133 -13.58 21.48 7.20
CA GLU A 133 -14.35 21.62 8.43
C GLU A 133 -15.79 21.10 8.30
N ASP A 134 -16.24 20.75 7.08
CA ASP A 134 -17.58 20.20 6.86
C ASP A 134 -17.63 18.70 7.20
N GLU A 135 -18.46 18.37 8.20
CA GLU A 135 -18.73 16.99 8.63
C GLU A 135 -20.02 16.42 8.00
N SER A 136 -20.64 17.13 7.05
CA SER A 136 -21.87 16.69 6.39
C SER A 136 -21.66 15.46 5.49
N GLU A 137 -22.75 14.72 5.24
CA GLU A 137 -22.72 13.60 4.27
C GLU A 137 -22.51 14.07 2.82
N ASP A 138 -22.84 15.32 2.53
CA ASP A 138 -22.79 15.91 1.18
C ASP A 138 -21.45 16.63 0.89
N LYS A 139 -20.49 16.63 1.82
CA LYS A 139 -19.18 17.31 1.71
C LYS A 139 -18.37 16.96 0.45
N TYR A 140 -18.68 15.84 -0.21
CA TYR A 140 -18.02 15.40 -1.44
C TYR A 140 -18.90 15.53 -2.69
N GLN A 141 -20.07 16.16 -2.62
CA GLN A 141 -21.09 16.14 -3.68
C GLN A 141 -20.55 16.63 -5.04
N ASP A 142 -19.67 17.62 -5.02
CA ASP A 142 -19.08 18.22 -6.23
C ASP A 142 -17.66 17.70 -6.52
N CYS A 143 -17.15 16.77 -5.71
CA CYS A 143 -15.82 16.20 -5.86
C CYS A 143 -15.87 14.94 -6.74
N THR A 144 -14.81 14.74 -7.53
CA THR A 144 -14.72 13.55 -8.38
C THR A 144 -14.51 12.32 -7.52
N GLU A 145 -15.51 11.43 -7.47
CA GLU A 145 -15.41 10.14 -6.79
C GLU A 145 -14.52 9.18 -7.59
N GLY A 146 -13.66 8.46 -6.88
CA GLY A 146 -12.79 7.45 -7.47
C GLY A 146 -12.19 6.54 -6.40
N ARG A 147 -10.99 6.04 -6.67
CA ARG A 147 -10.24 5.15 -5.78
C ARG A 147 -8.76 5.42 -5.85
N ILE A 148 -8.10 5.33 -4.69
CA ILE A 148 -6.64 5.24 -4.64
C ILE A 148 -6.28 3.76 -4.72
N VAL A 149 -5.37 3.41 -5.62
CA VAL A 149 -4.91 2.03 -5.84
C VAL A 149 -3.40 1.99 -5.67
N GLU A 150 -2.88 1.04 -4.92
CA GLU A 150 -1.43 0.80 -4.76
C GLU A 150 -1.13 -0.68 -4.84
N SER A 151 0.13 -1.00 -5.14
CA SER A 151 0.64 -2.35 -4.96
C SER A 151 1.80 -2.44 -3.98
N SER A 152 1.93 -3.59 -3.34
CA SER A 152 3.05 -3.93 -2.47
C SER A 152 3.55 -5.34 -2.72
N PHE A 153 4.84 -5.56 -2.50
CA PHE A 153 5.42 -6.90 -2.43
C PHE A 153 5.39 -7.42 -1.01
N VAL A 154 5.11 -8.71 -0.87
CA VAL A 154 5.02 -9.40 0.42
C VAL A 154 5.79 -10.72 0.33
N SER A 155 6.71 -10.95 1.26
CA SER A 155 7.46 -12.19 1.36
C SER A 155 6.53 -13.36 1.64
N LYS A 156 6.89 -14.56 1.18
CA LYS A 156 6.06 -15.76 1.38
C LYS A 156 5.75 -16.10 2.84
N ASP A 157 6.54 -15.61 3.80
CA ASP A 157 6.35 -15.81 5.23
C ASP A 157 5.64 -14.61 5.91
N PHE A 158 5.26 -13.60 5.12
CA PHE A 158 4.52 -12.40 5.54
C PHE A 158 5.26 -11.51 6.53
N LYS A 159 6.59 -11.63 6.62
CA LYS A 159 7.43 -10.85 7.55
C LYS A 159 8.15 -9.68 6.91
N THR A 160 8.21 -9.65 5.58
CA THR A 160 8.80 -8.54 4.86
C THR A 160 7.83 -8.09 3.80
N TYR A 161 7.54 -6.80 3.81
CA TYR A 161 6.69 -6.18 2.80
C TYR A 161 7.11 -4.74 2.62
N PHE A 162 6.94 -4.26 1.39
CA PHE A 162 7.27 -2.91 0.98
C PHE A 162 6.46 -2.58 -0.27
N ARG A 163 6.25 -1.29 -0.52
CA ARG A 163 5.51 -0.79 -1.68
C ARG A 163 6.21 -1.15 -2.98
N ASP A 164 5.45 -1.39 -4.04
CA ASP A 164 6.00 -1.58 -5.38
C ASP A 164 6.32 -0.21 -5.98
N ASP A 165 7.60 0.13 -6.06
CA ASP A 165 8.07 1.41 -6.61
C ASP A 165 7.66 1.64 -8.08
N ASN A 166 7.27 0.58 -8.81
CA ASN A 166 6.74 0.68 -10.18
C ASN A 166 5.22 0.88 -10.24
N ALA A 167 4.53 0.75 -9.11
CA ALA A 167 3.08 0.87 -9.00
C ALA A 167 2.73 1.56 -7.66
N MET A 168 3.29 2.77 -7.51
CA MET A 168 2.98 3.68 -6.41
C MET A 168 1.49 4.02 -6.40
N ALA A 169 0.98 4.52 -5.28
CA ALA A 169 -0.43 4.85 -5.21
C ALA A 169 -0.83 5.90 -6.28
N GLU A 170 -1.98 5.67 -6.89
CA GLU A 170 -2.54 6.52 -7.95
C GLU A 170 -4.06 6.58 -7.79
N PHE A 171 -4.65 7.73 -8.12
CA PHE A 171 -6.09 7.93 -8.11
C PHE A 171 -6.71 7.56 -9.46
N PHE A 172 -7.82 6.82 -9.42
CA PHE A 172 -8.59 6.40 -10.59
C PHE A 172 -10.07 6.77 -10.40
N GLU A 173 -10.62 7.53 -11.36
CA GLU A 173 -12.06 7.87 -11.47
C GLU A 173 -12.93 6.65 -11.83
#